data_AF-A0A5S3YM71-F1
#
_entry.id   AF-A0A5S3YM71-F1
#
_cell.length_a   1.000
_cell.length_b   1.000
_cell.length_c   1.000
_cell.angle_alpha   90.00
_cell.angle_beta   90.00
_cell.angle_gamma   90.00
#
_symmetry.space_group_name_H-M   'P 1'
#
loop_
_entity.id
_entity.type
_entity.pdbx_description
1 polymer ?
#
loop_
_entity_poly.entity_id
_entity_poly.type
_entity_poly.pdbx_seq_one_letter_code
_entity_poly.pdbx_strand_id
1 'polypeptide(L)' 'MNLDKSTKRIAKKVKNGFQGYPQISLAYYGQSTELANKVVVEFISEAGVPPQTQTFLSDMDA' A
#
# COMPACT_ATOMS: atom_id res chain seq x y z
N MET A 1 1.52 -4.17 25.46
CA MET A 1 2.16 -4.05 24.14
C MET A 1 2.77 -2.66 24.02
N ASN A 2 4.07 -2.52 23.71
CA ASN A 2 4.72 -1.22 23.60
C ASN A 2 4.64 -0.72 22.15
N LEU A 3 3.81 0.31 21.93
CA LEU A 3 3.50 0.83 20.60
C LEU A 3 4.78 1.35 19.91
N ASP A 4 5.57 2.17 20.60
CA ASP A 4 6.80 2.80 20.06
C ASP A 4 7.83 1.77 19.55
N LYS A 5 8.03 0.67 20.27
CA LYS A 5 8.91 -0.43 19.83
C LYS A 5 8.39 -1.11 18.55
N SER A 6 7.08 -1.24 18.43
CA SER A 6 6.44 -1.89 17.29
C SER A 6 6.57 -1.01 16.05
N THR A 7 6.30 0.30 16.17
CA THR A 7 6.47 1.27 15.08
C THR A 7 7.90 1.33 14.59
N LYS A 8 8.88 1.37 15.50
CA LYS A 8 10.32 1.35 15.16
C LYS A 8 10.73 0.08 14.40
N ARG A 9 10.22 -1.09 14.80
CA ARG A 9 10.48 -2.36 14.08
C ARG A 9 9.90 -2.33 12.66
N ILE A 10 8.67 -1.86 12.50
CA ILE A 10 8.02 -1.74 11.18
C ILE A 10 8.82 -0.78 10.29
N ALA A 11 9.15 0.41 10.78
CA ALA A 11 9.93 1.40 10.02
C ALA A 11 11.31 0.86 9.60
N LYS A 12 11.99 0.10 10.47
CA LYS A 12 13.25 -0.55 10.13
C LYS A 12 13.08 -1.58 9.02
N LYS A 13 12.03 -2.39 9.07
CA LYS A 13 11.73 -3.38 8.02
C LYS A 13 11.37 -2.73 6.69
N VAL A 14 10.60 -1.63 6.71
CA VAL A 14 10.25 -0.87 5.49
C VAL A 14 11.50 -0.26 4.83
N LYS A 15 12.41 0.32 5.63
CA LYS A 15 13.67 0.90 5.11
C LYS A 15 14.60 -0.13 4.46
N ASN A 16 14.46 -1.39 4.80
CA ASN A 16 15.25 -2.46 4.23
C ASN A 16 14.84 -2.83 2.78
N GLY A 17 13.73 -2.29 2.26
CA GLY A 17 13.29 -2.51 0.88
C GLY A 17 12.89 -3.96 0.59
N PHE A 18 13.08 -4.40 -0.66
CA PHE A 18 12.86 -5.78 -1.11
C PHE A 18 13.91 -6.77 -0.56
N GLN A 19 13.91 -7.00 0.76
CA GLN A 19 14.70 -8.04 1.42
C GLN A 19 13.84 -9.28 1.71
N GLY A 20 13.18 -9.80 0.67
CA GLY A 20 12.29 -10.98 0.77
C GLY A 20 10.90 -10.69 1.34
N TYR A 21 10.50 -9.42 1.47
CA TYR A 21 9.13 -9.04 1.78
C TYR A 21 8.46 -8.48 0.52
N PRO A 22 7.21 -8.88 0.24
CA PRO A 22 6.47 -8.31 -0.86
C PRO A 22 6.11 -6.85 -0.57
N GLN A 23 6.02 -6.03 -1.61
CA GLN A 23 5.58 -4.65 -1.52
C GLN A 23 4.11 -4.53 -1.89
N ILE A 24 3.36 -3.79 -1.07
CA ILE A 24 2.02 -3.34 -1.44
C ILE A 24 2.01 -1.81 -1.53
N SER A 25 1.38 -1.27 -2.55
CA SER A 25 1.21 0.16 -2.78
C SER A 25 -0.26 0.46 -3.02
N LEU A 26 -0.77 1.48 -2.32
CA LEU A 26 -2.15 1.93 -2.38
C LEU A 26 -2.16 3.36 -2.89
N ALA A 27 -2.76 3.58 -4.05
CA ALA A 27 -2.94 4.90 -4.63
C ALA A 27 -4.42 5.26 -4.62
N TYR A 28 -4.74 6.32 -3.89
CA TYR A 28 -6.10 6.88 -3.80
C TYR A 28 -6.23 8.02 -4.80
N TYR A 29 -7.28 7.95 -5.61
CA TYR A 29 -7.65 8.98 -6.57
C TYR A 29 -9.07 9.45 -6.26
N GLY A 30 -9.29 10.74 -6.46
CA GLY A 30 -10.51 11.41 -6.03
C GLY A 30 -10.61 12.80 -6.61
N GLN A 31 -11.79 13.40 -6.53
CA GLN A 31 -11.99 14.80 -6.90
C GLN A 31 -11.34 15.75 -5.89
N SER A 32 -11.24 15.32 -4.63
CA SER A 32 -10.60 16.07 -3.55
C SER A 32 -9.79 15.13 -2.65
N THR A 33 -8.99 15.70 -1.76
CA THR A 33 -8.27 14.94 -0.71
C THR A 33 -9.18 14.31 0.34
N GLU A 34 -10.45 14.73 0.39
CA GLU A 34 -11.44 14.26 1.37
C GLU A 34 -12.26 13.08 0.83
N LEU A 35 -12.30 12.88 -0.50
CA LEU A 35 -13.12 11.86 -1.15
C LEU A 35 -12.33 11.13 -2.24
N ALA A 36 -11.96 9.88 -1.97
CA ALA A 36 -11.40 8.97 -2.95
C ALA A 36 -12.52 8.15 -3.64
N ASN A 37 -12.64 8.24 -4.96
CA ASN A 37 -13.58 7.45 -5.76
C ASN A 37 -12.91 6.27 -6.49
N LYS A 38 -11.59 6.23 -6.50
CA LYS A 38 -10.81 5.16 -7.12
C LYS A 38 -9.63 4.79 -6.25
N VAL A 39 -9.43 3.50 -6.04
CA VAL A 39 -8.26 2.95 -5.36
C VAL A 39 -7.55 1.99 -6.29
N VAL A 40 -6.26 2.21 -6.50
CA VAL A 40 -5.39 1.27 -7.21
C VAL A 40 -4.49 0.61 -6.19
N VAL A 41 -4.56 -0.72 -6.14
CA VAL A 41 -3.71 -1.57 -5.30
C VAL A 41 -2.70 -2.24 -6.21
N GLU A 42 -1.43 -2.04 -5.91
CA GLU A 42 -0.32 -2.72 -6.59
C GLU A 42 0.40 -3.63 -5.60
N PHE A 43 0.58 -4.88 -6.00
CA PHE A 43 1.28 -5.88 -5.22
C PHE A 43 2.47 -6.42 -6.01
N ILE A 44 3.66 -6.36 -5.43
CA ILE A 44 4.88 -6.88 -6.04
C ILE A 44 5.43 -7.94 -5.08
N SER A 45 5.40 -9.21 -5.52
CA SER A 45 5.80 -10.33 -4.67
C SER A 45 7.31 -10.34 -4.39
N GLU A 46 8.12 -10.08 -5.41
CA GLU A 46 9.58 -10.12 -5.35
C GLU A 46 10.19 -9.01 -6.22
N ALA A 47 11.44 -8.62 -5.93
CA ALA A 47 12.13 -7.58 -6.67
C ALA A 47 12.28 -7.96 -8.15
N GLY A 48 11.88 -7.06 -9.05
CA GLY A 48 11.98 -7.27 -10.49
C GLY A 48 10.83 -8.07 -11.11
N VAL A 49 9.89 -8.57 -10.30
CA VAL A 49 8.64 -9.15 -10.80
C VAL A 49 7.67 -8.02 -11.15
N PRO A 50 6.91 -8.12 -12.26
CA PRO A 50 5.89 -7.12 -12.60
C PRO A 50 4.83 -7.01 -11.48
N PRO A 51 4.34 -5.79 -11.19
CA PRO A 51 3.27 -5.59 -10.22
C PRO A 51 1.97 -6.26 -10.68
N GLN A 52 1.29 -6.89 -9.72
CA GLN A 52 -0.12 -7.26 -9.85
C GLN A 52 -0.95 -6.06 -9.45
N THR A 53 -1.73 -5.52 -10.39
CA THR A 53 -2.53 -4.32 -10.17
C THR A 53 -4.01 -4.67 -10.12
N GLN A 54 -4.70 -4.18 -9.10
CA GLN A 54 -6.16 -4.25 -9.00
C GLN A 54 -6.73 -2.85 -8.79
N THR A 55 -7.75 -2.51 -9.56
CA THR A 55 -8.44 -1.22 -9.47
C THR A 55 -9.83 -1.41 -8.90
N PHE A 56 -10.16 -0.62 -7.89
CA PHE A 56 -11.48 -0.52 -7.31
C PHE A 56 -12.05 0.86 -7.63
N LEU A 57 -13.29 0.90 -8.10
CA LEU A 57 -14.05 2.12 -8.37
C LEU A 57 -15.24 2.13 -7.42
N SER A 58 -15.53 3.30 -6.87
CA SER A 58 -16.70 3.55 -6.03
C SER A 58 -17.37 4.82 -6.53
N ASP A 59 -18.45 4.63 -7.28
CA ASP A 59 -19.26 5.74 -7.81
C ASP A 59 -20.45 6.07 -6.90
N MET A 60 -20.77 5.19 -5.94
CA MET A 60 -21.83 5.38 -4.94
C MET A 60 -21.36 4.91 -3.56
N ASP A 61 -21.97 5.45 -2.51
CA ASP A 61 -21.83 4.90 -1.16
C ASP A 61 -22.51 3.51 -1.10
N ALA A 62 -21.81 2.53 -0.52
CA ALA A 62 -22.28 1.16 -0.35
C ALA A 62 -23.05 0.96 0.96
#